data_AF-A0A920H1L2-F1
#
_entry.id   AF-A0A920H1L2-F1
#
_cell.length_a   1.000
_cell.length_b   1.000
_cell.length_c   1.000
_cell.angle_alpha   90.00
_cell.angle_beta   90.00
_cell.angle_gamma   90.00
#
_symmetry.space_group_name_H-M   'P 1'
#
loop_
_entity.id
_entity.type
_entity.pdbx_description
1 polymer ?
#
loop_
_entity_poly.entity_id
_entity_poly.type
_entity_poly.pdbx_seq_one_letter_code
_entity_poly.pdbx_strand_id
1 'polypeptide(L)'
;MHVWIAFWPMCVANKLRIVDQKLLDWQLSVQKIRHQPHHDPYCHLFALLKAGATQISQPEQYGFEVLPSCRDMTLVALRDQIDEEFWILSSAHYDRYIATGDLFADEPAQEALR
;
A
#
# COMPACT_ATOMS: atom_id res chain seq x y z
N MET A 1 -13.70 -9.55 5.67
CA MET A 1 -12.66 -8.50 5.76
C MET A 1 -11.43 -8.88 4.92
N HIS A 2 -11.59 -9.20 3.63
CA HIS A 2 -10.50 -9.71 2.76
C HIS A 2 -10.28 -8.86 1.49
N VAL A 3 -11.04 -7.78 1.30
CA VAL A 3 -11.02 -6.96 0.08
C VAL A 3 -10.11 -5.72 0.22
N TRP A 4 -9.75 -5.32 1.44
CA TRP A 4 -9.01 -4.08 1.75
C TRP A 4 -7.50 -4.17 1.59
N ILE A 5 -6.93 -5.39 1.57
CA ILE A 5 -5.47 -5.61 1.62
C ILE A 5 -4.85 -5.61 0.21
N ALA A 6 -5.66 -5.76 -0.85
CA ALA A 6 -5.16 -5.91 -2.22
C ALA A 6 -4.80 -4.60 -2.94
N PHE A 7 -5.28 -3.44 -2.47
CA PHE A 7 -5.09 -2.17 -3.18
C PHE A 7 -3.71 -1.54 -2.94
N TRP A 8 -3.07 -1.80 -1.80
CA TRP A 8 -1.80 -1.18 -1.44
C TRP A 8 -0.64 -1.59 -2.34
N PRO A 9 -0.41 -2.88 -2.60
CA PRO A 9 0.63 -3.32 -3.52
C PRO A 9 0.43 -2.77 -4.94
N MET A 10 -0.83 -2.65 -5.39
CA MET A 10 -1.16 -2.14 -6.72
C MET A 10 -0.78 -0.66 -6.90
N CYS A 11 -1.08 0.21 -5.94
CA CYS A 11 -0.75 1.64 -6.04
C CYS A 11 0.76 1.87 -6.15
N VAL A 12 1.54 1.09 -5.38
CA VAL A 12 3.01 1.16 -5.42
C VAL A 12 3.55 0.54 -6.72
N ALA A 13 3.08 -0.65 -7.11
CA ALA A 13 3.53 -1.36 -8.30
C ALA A 13 3.22 -0.62 -9.62
N ASN A 14 2.20 0.24 -9.62
CA ASN A 14 1.87 1.09 -10.77
C ASN A 14 2.83 2.27 -10.97
N LYS A 15 3.72 2.55 -10.00
CA LYS A 15 4.69 3.66 -10.06
C LYS A 15 6.14 3.19 -9.93
N LEU A 16 6.36 2.10 -9.20
CA LEU A 16 7.68 1.59 -8.83
C LEU A 16 7.77 0.11 -9.15
N ARG A 17 8.98 -0.35 -9.48
CA ARG A 17 9.25 -1.78 -9.67
C ARG A 17 10.39 -2.22 -8.77
N ILE A 18 10.18 -3.31 -8.03
CA ILE A 18 11.26 -3.96 -7.28
C ILE A 18 12.12 -4.73 -8.29
N VAL A 19 13.42 -4.43 -8.32
CA VAL A 19 14.40 -5.08 -9.20
C VAL A 19 15.33 -6.02 -8.43
N ASP A 20 15.53 -5.78 -7.12
CA ASP A 20 16.29 -6.65 -6.23
C ASP A 20 15.64 -6.68 -4.84
N GLN A 21 14.90 -7.75 -4.56
CA GLN A 21 14.24 -7.97 -3.28
C GLN A 21 15.24 -8.09 -2.12
N LYS A 22 16.38 -8.76 -2.34
CA LYS A 22 17.35 -8.99 -1.26
C LYS A 22 18.01 -7.69 -0.84
N LEU A 23 18.29 -6.82 -1.82
CA LEU A 23 18.83 -5.50 -1.56
C LEU A 23 17.81 -4.63 -0.81
N LEU A 24 16.54 -4.67 -1.19
CA LEU A 24 15.47 -3.98 -0.47
C LEU A 24 15.38 -4.44 0.99
N ASP A 25 15.34 -5.75 1.23
CA ASP A 25 15.28 -6.32 2.59
C ASP A 25 16.50 -5.94 3.42
N TRP A 26 17.68 -5.97 2.81
CA TRP A 26 18.93 -5.55 3.44
C TRP A 26 18.89 -4.07 3.83
N GLN A 27 18.42 -3.19 2.95
CA GLN A 27 18.28 -1.76 3.23
C GLN A 27 17.32 -1.48 4.39
N LEU A 28 16.17 -2.15 4.40
CA LEU A 28 15.18 -2.05 5.48
C LEU A 28 15.79 -2.46 6.83
N SER A 29 16.61 -3.52 6.84
CA SER A 29 17.32 -3.99 8.02
C SER A 29 18.39 -3.00 8.50
N VAL A 30 19.26 -2.53 7.60
CA VAL A 30 20.34 -1.58 7.90
C VAL A 30 19.80 -0.26 8.44
N GLN A 31 18.72 0.24 7.85
CA GLN A 31 18.05 1.47 8.27
C GLN A 31 17.10 1.28 9.47
N LYS A 32 16.97 0.04 9.98
CA LYS A 32 16.08 -0.34 11.09
C LYS A 32 14.63 0.09 10.86
N ILE A 33 14.17 0.01 9.61
CA ILE A 33 12.82 0.38 9.21
C ILE A 33 11.87 -0.74 9.64
N ARG A 34 10.92 -0.39 10.50
CA ARG A 34 9.89 -1.33 10.96
C ARG A 34 8.97 -1.70 9.81
N HIS A 35 8.87 -2.99 9.53
CA HIS A 35 7.96 -3.56 8.55
C HIS A 35 7.46 -4.93 9.06
N GLN A 36 6.31 -5.39 8.56
CA GLN A 36 5.76 -6.70 8.92
C GLN A 36 6.25 -7.74 7.90
N PRO A 37 7.00 -8.78 8.31
CA PRO A 37 7.68 -9.70 7.38
C PRO A 37 6.75 -10.42 6.40
N HIS A 38 5.49 -10.66 6.81
CA HIS A 38 4.49 -11.37 6.00
C HIS A 38 3.72 -10.46 5.03
N HIS A 39 3.97 -9.15 5.05
CA HIS A 39 3.35 -8.24 4.10
C HIS A 39 4.00 -8.35 2.72
N ASP A 40 3.23 -7.94 1.72
CA ASP A 40 3.72 -7.85 0.34
C ASP A 40 4.96 -6.94 0.26
N PRO A 41 5.98 -7.30 -0.56
CA PRO A 41 7.18 -6.50 -0.72
C PRO A 41 6.96 -5.05 -1.11
N TYR A 42 5.90 -4.74 -1.86
CA TYR A 42 5.56 -3.37 -2.22
C TYR A 42 5.11 -2.55 -1.01
N CYS A 43 4.53 -3.18 0.01
CA CYS A 43 4.27 -2.52 1.30
C CYS A 43 5.57 -2.19 2.04
N HIS A 44 6.59 -3.04 1.91
CA HIS A 44 7.91 -2.78 2.48
C HIS A 44 8.63 -1.65 1.74
N LEU A 45 8.55 -1.63 0.40
CA LEU A 45 9.05 -0.53 -0.41
C LEU A 45 8.38 0.79 -0.03
N PHE A 46 7.06 0.80 0.21
CA PHE A 46 6.38 2.00 0.69
C PHE A 46 6.85 2.42 2.09
N ALA A 47 7.11 1.48 3.00
CA ALA A 47 7.70 1.78 4.30
C ALA A 47 9.08 2.45 4.18
N LEU A 48 9.90 2.02 3.21
CA LEU A 48 11.18 2.67 2.88
C LEU A 48 10.98 4.12 2.44
N LEU A 49 10.04 4.39 1.54
CA LEU A 49 9.75 5.75 1.08
C LEU A 49 9.27 6.66 2.22
N LYS A 50 8.42 6.14 3.12
CA LYS A 50 7.98 6.90 4.30
C LYS A 50 9.13 7.22 5.26
N ALA A 51 10.11 6.33 5.38
CA ALA A 51 11.25 6.54 6.26
C ALA A 51 12.24 7.59 5.71
N GLY A 52 12.42 7.67 4.39
CA GLY A 52 13.53 8.45 3.85
C GLY A 52 13.51 8.83 2.37
N ALA A 53 12.34 8.98 1.72
CA ALA A 53 12.27 9.32 0.30
C ALA A 53 13.11 10.57 -0.11
N THR A 54 13.30 11.55 0.77
CA THR A 54 14.12 12.75 0.52
C THR A 54 15.62 12.45 0.41
N GLN A 55 16.10 11.36 1.00
CA GLN A 55 17.52 11.00 1.08
C GLN A 55 17.93 10.00 0.00
N ILE A 56 16.96 9.40 -0.70
CA ILE A 56 17.20 8.40 -1.74
C ILE A 56 17.44 9.12 -3.07
N SER A 57 18.69 9.18 -3.51
CA SER A 57 19.05 9.78 -4.80
C SER A 57 19.14 8.75 -5.93
N GLN A 58 19.45 7.48 -5.59
CA GLN A 58 19.64 6.40 -6.56
C GLN A 58 18.76 5.20 -6.15
N PRO A 59 17.53 5.10 -6.69
CA PRO A 59 16.58 4.01 -6.36
C PRO A 59 17.18 2.60 -6.45
N GLU A 60 18.06 2.38 -7.44
CA GLU A 60 18.68 1.09 -7.71
C GLU A 60 19.55 0.59 -6.54
N GLN A 61 20.17 1.50 -5.77
CA GLN A 61 20.92 1.17 -4.56
C GLN A 61 20.04 0.63 -3.43
N TYR A 62 18.73 0.78 -3.58
CA TYR A 62 17.72 0.30 -2.66
C TYR A 62 16.89 -0.85 -3.23
N GLY A 63 17.27 -1.39 -4.40
CA GLY A 63 16.63 -2.56 -4.99
C GLY A 63 15.33 -2.26 -5.74
N PHE A 64 15.06 -1.01 -6.10
CA PHE A 64 13.88 -0.62 -6.87
C PHE A 64 14.20 0.39 -7.96
N GLU A 65 13.28 0.57 -8.90
CA GLU A 65 13.33 1.61 -9.91
C GLU A 65 11.99 2.35 -10.02
N VAL A 66 12.04 3.57 -10.54
CA VAL A 66 10.85 4.35 -10.90
C VAL A 66 10.45 4.00 -12.33
N LEU A 67 9.17 3.68 -12.54
CA LEU A 67 8.65 3.35 -13.86
C LEU A 67 8.78 4.55 -14.83
N PRO A 68 8.94 4.30 -16.14
CA PRO A 68 9.19 5.36 -17.12
C PRO A 68 8.19 6.52 -17.09
N SER A 69 6.91 6.21 -16.87
CA SER A 69 5.81 7.19 -16.77
C SER A 69 5.89 8.11 -15.55
N CYS A 70 6.73 7.79 -14.57
CA CYS A 70 6.83 8.46 -13.28
C CYS A 70 8.22 9.07 -13.03
N ARG A 71 9.15 8.99 -13.99
CA ARG A 71 10.55 9.42 -13.81
C ARG A 71 10.72 10.92 -13.61
N ASP A 72 9.78 11.73 -14.12
CA ASP A 72 9.80 13.18 -13.95
C ASP A 72 9.41 13.62 -12.53
N MET A 73 8.99 12.68 -11.69
CA MET A 73 8.56 12.94 -10.32
C MET A 73 9.65 12.64 -9.31
N THR A 74 9.68 13.42 -8.23
CA THR A 74 10.53 13.11 -7.07
C THR A 74 9.95 11.93 -6.29
N LEU A 75 10.81 11.18 -5.58
CA LEU A 75 10.35 10.09 -4.71
C LEU A 75 9.40 10.56 -3.60
N VAL A 76 9.52 11.81 -3.17
CA VAL A 76 8.61 12.44 -2.22
C VAL A 76 7.23 12.63 -2.85
N ALA A 77 7.16 13.18 -4.06
CA ALA A 77 5.90 13.35 -4.78
C ALA A 77 5.24 11.99 -5.09
N LEU A 78 6.02 10.96 -5.43
CA LEU A 78 5.52 9.61 -5.64
C LEU A 78 4.96 9.00 -4.36
N ARG A 79 5.66 9.15 -3.23
CA ARG A 79 5.16 8.73 -1.91
C ARG A 79 3.81 9.38 -1.61
N ASP A 80 3.71 10.70 -1.80
CA ASP A 80 2.50 11.46 -1.47
C ASP A 80 1.32 11.05 -2.37
N GLN A 81 1.55 10.86 -3.68
CA GLN A 81 0.52 10.34 -4.58
C GLN A 81 0.05 8.93 -4.21
N ILE A 82 0.98 8.03 -3.84
CA ILE A 82 0.61 6.66 -3.44
C ILE A 82 -0.25 6.69 -2.17
N ASP A 83 0.09 7.56 -1.21
CA ASP A 83 -0.67 7.72 0.03
C ASP A 83 -2.09 8.27 -0.24
N GLU A 84 -2.20 9.28 -1.11
CA GLU A 84 -3.46 9.86 -1.55
C GLU A 84 -4.33 8.85 -2.32
N GLU A 85 -3.77 8.13 -3.29
CA GLU A 85 -4.49 7.09 -4.05
C GLU A 85 -5.02 5.99 -3.12
N PHE A 86 -4.20 5.56 -2.16
CA PHE A 86 -4.65 4.60 -1.15
C PHE A 86 -5.77 5.16 -0.29
N TRP A 87 -5.66 6.40 0.16
CA TRP A 87 -6.70 7.05 0.95
C TRP A 87 -8.02 7.14 0.20
N ILE A 88 -7.99 7.52 -1.08
CA ILE A 88 -9.19 7.60 -1.95
C ILE A 88 -9.82 6.22 -2.12
N LEU A 89 -9.03 5.20 -2.47
CA LEU A 89 -9.53 3.84 -2.69
C LEU A 89 -10.11 3.23 -1.40
N SER A 90 -9.42 3.45 -0.28
CA SER A 90 -9.87 2.99 1.03
C SER A 90 -11.14 3.71 1.48
N SER A 91 -11.21 5.03 1.29
CA SER A 91 -12.37 5.84 1.64
C SER A 91 -13.59 5.48 0.78
N ALA A 92 -13.42 5.32 -0.54
CA ALA A 92 -14.49 4.92 -1.44
C ALA A 92 -15.03 3.51 -1.12
N HIS A 93 -14.15 2.58 -0.75
CA HIS A 93 -14.59 1.26 -0.31
C HIS A 93 -15.28 1.35 1.06
N TYR A 94 -14.79 2.18 2.00
CA TYR A 94 -15.36 2.39 3.34
C TYR A 94 -16.76 2.99 3.26
N ASP A 95 -16.92 4.05 2.48
CA ASP A 95 -18.22 4.67 2.20
C ASP A 95 -19.21 3.63 1.68
N ARG A 96 -18.82 2.82 0.69
CA ARG A 96 -19.67 1.73 0.19
C ARG A 96 -20.02 0.70 1.26
N TYR A 97 -19.09 0.32 2.14
CA TYR A 97 -19.36 -0.65 3.21
C TYR A 97 -20.29 -0.10 4.29
N ILE A 98 -20.10 1.16 4.70
CA ILE A 98 -20.93 1.83 5.70
C ILE A 98 -22.30 2.22 5.14
N ALA A 99 -22.38 2.71 3.89
CA ALA A 99 -23.63 3.01 3.21
C ALA A 99 -24.49 1.76 2.96
N THR A 100 -23.89 0.57 2.94
CA THR A 100 -24.60 -0.72 2.87
C THR A 100 -24.95 -1.27 4.27
N GLY A 101 -24.63 -0.56 5.34
CA GLY A 101 -24.90 -0.96 6.73
C GLY A 101 -26.39 -1.11 7.08
N ASP A 102 -27.30 -0.72 6.19
CA ASP A 102 -28.76 -0.78 6.39
C ASP A 102 -29.45 -1.90 5.57
N LEU A 103 -28.73 -2.61 4.69
CA LEU A 103 -29.34 -3.70 3.89
C LEU A 103 -29.37 -5.06 4.62
N PHE A 104 -28.75 -5.16 5.81
CA PHE A 104 -28.71 -6.38 6.61
C PHE A 104 -29.07 -6.14 8.10
N ALA A 105 -29.69 -5.01 8.43
CA ALA A 105 -30.00 -4.63 9.81
C ALA A 105 -31.33 -5.16 10.37
N ASP A 106 -32.17 -5.83 9.56
CA ASP A 106 -33.44 -6.40 10.06
C ASP A 106 -33.81 -7.70 9.31
N GLU A 107 -33.31 -8.83 9.81
CA GLU A 107 -34.02 -10.13 9.71
C GLU A 107 -34.07 -10.68 11.13
N PRO A 108 -35.13 -10.37 11.91
CA PRO A 108 -35.33 -11.00 13.19
C PRO A 108 -35.56 -12.49 12.95
N ALA A 109 -34.80 -13.30 13.67
CA ALA A 109 -34.94 -14.75 13.74
C ALA A 109 -36.40 -15.17 13.95
N GLN A 110 -37.13 -15.47 12.87
CA GLN A 110 -38.43 -16.14 12.89
C GLN A 110 -38.30 -17.62 12.53
N GLU A 111 -37.31 -18.31 13.09
CA GLU A 111 -37.27 -19.78 13.12
C GLU A 111 -37.27 -20.27 14.57
N ALA A 112 -38.26 -19.80 15.33
CA ALA A 112 -38.58 -20.31 16.66
C ALA A 112 -40.09 -20.49 16.81
N LEU A 113 -40.76 -21.11 15.82
CA LEU A 113 -42.00 -21.85 16.04
C LEU A 113 -42.39 -22.69 14.80
N ARG A 114 -41.97 -23.96 14.77
CA ARG A 114 -42.74 -25.09 14.22
C ARG A 114 -42.11 -26.43 14.60
#